data_AF-A0A6P0PGK1-F1
#
_entry.id   AF-A0A6P0PGK1-F1
#
_cell.length_a   1.000
_cell.length_b   1.000
_cell.length_c   1.000
_cell.angle_alpha   90.00
_cell.angle_beta   90.00
_cell.angle_gamma   90.00
#
_symmetry.space_group_name_H-M   'P 1'
#
loop_
_entity.id
_entity.type
_entity.pdbx_description
1 polymer ?
#
loop_
_entity_poly.entity_id
_entity_poly.type
_entity_poly.pdbx_seq_one_letter_code
_entity_poly.pdbx_strand_id
1 'polypeptide(L)'
;MDEEKSTAEYLEELELADLEGQEIRVEMVVQKVSQEEEEEENENEEEENENEEERGEKEKITVTLNSAAAPVTAANFVDLVEQNFYDALAFHRFVEGFVVQGGDPQGRDENFSIEGLGSGKYIDPATEAPREIPLEIQVADTGEIVYNEVVADPVELSHEAGVIAMARSQALDTASSQFYFTLDDVANQLDGGYAVFGEVTEGFDFVQEIREGDRILVARVVDGDISSRTSEIATDSDLLNDWVNADNEVKVSYVLAMDMDEDTENDDSDANSAPDDDIVETSVLDDPILASQITQTVDEEVEGEGEEEGEGEEAEENSDSDDDDEGDEIASAVEEDEDSEEATEVAENDDGESVLDIDVVDSSFTTAIGTESDDVIDVLEISDADTDSSFAIMGLEGNDEISGGNGTDILSGNEGDDIVSGRDGHDLVRGGKGVDTLIGGKGDDIIIGDHGADILTGGLGADSFILRTDAYIVDGIDEIDQADLITDFNVADGDRIVVIANFIPSEGLTYELFDDDTVIRLSDSGFILGVVSDTSIEDVENNIFAVPETDYALRLG
;
A
#
# COMPACT_ATOMS: atom_id res chain seq x y z
N MET A 1 -9.51 44.71 -2.53
CA MET A 1 -10.34 43.88 -1.67
C MET A 1 -10.35 42.60 -2.43
N ASP A 2 -9.26 41.87 -2.27
CA ASP A 2 -9.24 40.47 -2.68
C ASP A 2 -10.28 39.82 -1.76
N GLU A 3 -11.24 39.10 -2.35
CA GLU A 3 -12.23 38.35 -1.58
C GLU A 3 -11.46 37.35 -0.70
N GLU A 4 -11.76 37.31 0.59
CA GLU A 4 -11.21 36.30 1.49
C GLU A 4 -11.67 34.94 0.97
N LYS A 5 -10.72 34.14 0.49
CA LYS A 5 -10.97 32.77 0.07
C LYS A 5 -11.38 31.94 1.28
N SER A 6 -12.41 31.13 1.10
CA SER A 6 -12.86 30.11 2.05
C SER A 6 -11.94 28.88 2.02
N THR A 7 -12.05 28.03 3.06
CA THR A 7 -11.35 26.73 3.13
C THR A 7 -11.58 25.89 1.87
N ALA A 8 -12.84 25.73 1.46
CA ALA A 8 -13.20 24.96 0.28
C ALA A 8 -12.57 25.51 -1.01
N GLU A 9 -12.44 26.84 -1.14
CA GLU A 9 -11.78 27.45 -2.32
C GLU A 9 -10.27 27.19 -2.33
N TYR A 10 -9.61 27.09 -1.17
CA TYR A 10 -8.20 26.70 -1.11
C TYR A 10 -8.00 25.21 -1.42
N LEU A 11 -8.83 24.34 -0.86
CA LEU A 11 -8.77 22.90 -1.13
C LEU A 11 -9.02 22.61 -2.62
N GLU A 12 -10.03 23.23 -3.22
CA GLU A 12 -10.34 23.08 -4.66
C GLU A 12 -9.21 23.59 -5.56
N GLU A 13 -8.61 24.76 -5.25
CA GLU A 13 -7.52 25.33 -6.05
C GLU A 13 -6.22 24.52 -5.97
N LEU A 14 -5.96 23.89 -4.82
CA LEU A 14 -4.78 23.07 -4.58
C LEU A 14 -5.01 21.58 -4.90
N GLU A 15 -6.22 21.22 -5.33
CA GLU A 15 -6.63 19.83 -5.60
C GLU A 15 -6.40 18.90 -4.39
N LEU A 16 -6.69 19.41 -3.18
CA LEU A 16 -6.52 18.69 -1.92
C LEU A 16 -7.83 18.09 -1.42
N ALA A 17 -7.74 16.93 -0.77
CA ALA A 17 -8.87 16.27 -0.13
C ALA A 17 -9.44 17.12 1.02
N ASP A 18 -10.77 17.07 1.19
CA ASP A 18 -11.44 17.67 2.34
C ASP A 18 -11.47 16.68 3.51
N LEU A 19 -10.64 16.96 4.50
CA LEU A 19 -10.40 16.09 5.65
C LEU A 19 -11.09 16.59 6.92
N GLU A 20 -11.98 17.58 6.81
CA GLU A 20 -12.55 18.28 7.96
C GLU A 20 -13.22 17.32 8.96
N GLY A 21 -12.76 17.35 10.21
CA GLY A 21 -13.37 16.61 11.32
C GLY A 21 -12.99 15.14 11.39
N GLN A 22 -12.09 14.67 10.53
CA GLN A 22 -11.51 13.34 10.60
C GLN A 22 -10.33 13.30 11.58
N GLU A 23 -10.15 12.17 12.25
CA GLU A 23 -8.90 11.85 12.94
C GLU A 23 -7.97 11.18 11.94
N ILE A 24 -6.80 11.77 11.71
CA ILE A 24 -5.82 11.24 10.73
C ILE A 24 -4.53 10.98 11.47
N ARG A 25 -4.00 9.77 11.33
CA ARG A 25 -2.72 9.37 11.94
C ARG A 25 -1.69 9.14 10.84
N VAL A 26 -0.54 9.79 11.00
CA VAL A 26 0.64 9.59 10.16
C VAL A 26 1.73 8.97 11.01
N GLU A 27 2.25 7.83 10.57
CA GLU A 27 3.40 7.19 11.18
C GLU A 27 4.65 7.43 10.34
N MET A 28 5.74 7.76 11.03
CA MET A 28 7.05 7.97 10.43
C MET A 28 8.06 7.06 11.10
N VAL A 29 8.81 6.29 10.30
CA VAL A 29 10.01 5.60 10.80
C VAL A 29 11.20 6.49 10.57
N VAL A 30 11.89 6.86 11.65
CA VAL A 30 13.06 7.73 11.60
C VAL A 30 14.28 6.95 12.03
N GLN A 31 15.33 7.02 11.22
CA GLN A 31 16.63 6.42 11.47
C GLN A 31 17.65 7.48 11.91
N LYS A 32 18.35 7.22 13.01
CA LYS A 32 19.51 8.00 13.42
C LYS A 32 20.69 7.72 12.51
N VAL A 33 21.37 8.76 12.04
CA VAL A 33 22.62 8.56 11.29
C VAL A 33 23.78 8.46 12.30
N SER A 34 24.57 7.38 12.21
CA SER A 34 25.75 7.17 13.05
C SER A 34 26.73 8.34 12.84
N GLN A 35 26.87 9.18 13.87
CA GLN A 35 27.84 10.27 13.88
C GLN A 35 29.22 9.70 14.20
N GLU A 36 29.86 9.01 13.26
CA GLU A 36 31.31 8.79 13.39
C GLU A 36 32.04 10.13 13.22
N GLU A 37 32.83 10.43 14.24
CA GLU A 37 33.39 11.73 14.56
C GLU A 37 34.28 12.27 13.43
N GLU A 38 33.96 13.47 12.93
CA GLU A 38 34.94 14.40 12.35
C GLU A 38 35.97 14.84 13.42
N GLU A 39 36.73 13.92 14.03
CA GLU A 39 37.80 14.27 14.97
C GLU A 39 39.08 13.42 14.86
N GLU A 40 39.44 12.81 13.73
CA GLU A 40 40.85 12.40 13.51
C GLU A 40 41.39 12.69 12.09
N GLU A 41 41.61 13.98 11.77
CA GLU A 41 42.79 14.33 10.96
C GLU A 41 44.05 14.02 11.78
N ASN A 42 44.56 12.78 11.73
CA ASN A 42 45.99 12.45 11.63
C ASN A 42 46.28 10.93 11.73
N GLU A 43 46.96 10.41 10.69
CA GLU A 43 47.79 9.18 10.68
C GLU A 43 47.00 7.86 10.81
N ASN A 44 46.60 7.18 9.71
CA ASN A 44 47.50 6.34 8.91
C ASN A 44 46.72 5.69 7.76
N GLU A 45 47.42 5.50 6.63
CA GLU A 45 47.03 4.60 5.55
C GLU A 45 47.10 3.13 6.02
N GLU A 46 46.24 2.28 5.45
CA GLU A 46 46.15 0.81 5.56
C GLU A 46 45.11 0.26 6.56
N GLU A 47 43.87 0.08 6.10
CA GLU A 47 43.13 -1.20 6.11
C GLU A 47 41.85 -1.04 5.27
N GLU A 48 41.86 -1.59 4.04
CA GLU A 48 40.65 -1.90 3.28
C GLU A 48 40.22 -3.31 3.69
N ASN A 49 39.11 -3.44 4.42
CA ASN A 49 38.11 -4.53 4.33
C ASN A 49 37.07 -4.41 5.46
N GLU A 50 35.80 -4.52 5.07
CA GLU A 50 34.65 -4.89 5.91
C GLU A 50 34.27 -3.90 7.02
N ASN A 51 33.69 -2.76 6.63
CA ASN A 51 32.69 -2.08 7.46
C ASN A 51 31.34 -2.26 6.76
N GLU A 52 30.60 -3.30 7.14
CA GLU A 52 29.14 -3.22 7.13
C GLU A 52 28.81 -2.13 8.16
N GLU A 53 28.53 -0.92 7.67
CA GLU A 53 28.28 0.26 8.48
C GLU A 53 27.07 -0.01 9.40
N GLU A 54 27.30 0.13 10.71
CA GLU A 54 26.30 0.10 11.78
C GLU A 54 25.06 0.92 11.35
N ARG A 55 23.99 0.24 10.94
CA ARG A 55 22.69 0.86 10.68
C ARG A 55 22.22 1.48 12.00
N GLY A 56 22.05 2.80 12.03
CA GLY A 56 21.68 3.49 13.26
C GLY A 56 20.25 3.16 13.71
N GLU A 57 19.99 3.38 15.00
CA GLU A 57 18.71 3.12 15.68
C GLU A 57 17.52 3.72 14.91
N LYS A 58 16.52 2.88 14.62
CA LYS A 58 15.24 3.24 13.98
C LYS A 58 14.13 3.23 15.02
N GLU A 59 13.26 4.23 14.99
CA GLU A 59 12.10 4.29 15.87
C GLU A 59 10.88 4.84 15.12
N LYS A 60 9.70 4.38 15.55
CA LYS A 60 8.40 4.85 15.06
C LYS A 60 7.95 6.12 15.79
N ILE A 61 7.44 7.09 15.04
CA ILE A 61 6.81 8.31 15.55
C ILE A 61 5.41 8.39 14.97
N THR A 62 4.40 8.54 15.84
CA THR A 62 3.00 8.68 15.42
C THR A 62 2.54 10.11 15.63
N VAL A 63 1.97 10.71 14.58
CA VAL A 63 1.48 12.09 14.56
C VAL A 63 -0.01 12.08 14.25
N THR A 64 -0.81 12.62 15.17
CA THR A 64 -2.25 12.83 14.94
C THR A 64 -2.47 14.24 14.41
N LEU A 65 -3.13 14.37 13.26
CA LEU A 65 -3.40 15.65 12.61
C LEU A 65 -4.73 16.24 13.08
N ASN A 66 -4.81 17.57 13.09
CA ASN A 66 -6.02 18.31 13.43
C ASN A 66 -6.55 19.06 12.20
N SER A 67 -7.23 18.31 11.33
CA SER A 67 -7.85 18.83 10.11
C SER A 67 -9.03 19.78 10.38
N ALA A 68 -9.63 19.75 11.57
CA ALA A 68 -10.71 20.66 11.93
C ALA A 68 -10.20 22.10 12.21
N ALA A 69 -9.01 22.22 12.80
CA ALA A 69 -8.40 23.52 13.12
C ALA A 69 -7.42 24.02 12.04
N ALA A 70 -6.85 23.11 11.25
CA ALA A 70 -5.91 23.41 10.17
C ALA A 70 -6.17 22.55 8.91
N PRO A 71 -7.35 22.65 8.27
CA PRO A 71 -7.76 21.80 7.16
C PRO A 71 -6.83 21.86 5.95
N VAL A 72 -6.44 23.06 5.49
CA VAL A 72 -5.59 23.21 4.29
C VAL A 72 -4.18 22.69 4.57
N THR A 73 -3.66 22.98 5.76
CA THR A 73 -2.31 22.61 6.18
C THR A 73 -2.20 21.09 6.37
N ALA A 74 -3.16 20.49 7.07
CA ALA A 74 -3.24 19.05 7.26
C ALA A 74 -3.42 18.32 5.93
N ALA A 75 -4.35 18.75 5.07
CA ALA A 75 -4.58 18.12 3.77
C ALA A 75 -3.34 18.17 2.86
N ASN A 76 -2.62 19.30 2.83
CA ASN A 76 -1.35 19.38 2.09
C ASN A 76 -0.30 18.42 2.65
N PHE A 77 -0.21 18.28 3.97
CA PHE A 77 0.74 17.35 4.58
C PHE A 77 0.41 15.89 4.23
N VAL A 78 -0.86 15.49 4.39
CA VAL A 78 -1.37 14.16 4.05
C VAL A 78 -1.13 13.83 2.58
N ASP A 79 -1.49 14.73 1.67
CA ASP A 79 -1.29 14.52 0.24
C ASP A 79 0.20 14.29 -0.12
N LEU A 80 1.12 15.00 0.54
CA LEU A 80 2.56 14.75 0.34
C LEU A 80 3.02 13.41 0.93
N VAL A 81 2.47 12.98 2.07
CA VAL A 81 2.74 11.66 2.65
C VAL A 81 2.25 10.55 1.70
N GLU A 82 1.03 10.65 1.18
CA GLU A 82 0.44 9.71 0.21
C GLU A 82 1.24 9.62 -1.09
N GLN A 83 1.95 10.69 -1.45
CA GLN A 83 2.85 10.71 -2.61
C GLN A 83 4.25 10.15 -2.32
N ASN A 84 4.49 9.61 -1.12
CA ASN A 84 5.80 9.17 -0.62
C ASN A 84 6.85 10.31 -0.65
N PHE A 85 6.40 11.57 -0.57
CA PHE A 85 7.28 12.73 -0.73
C PHE A 85 8.27 12.85 0.42
N TYR A 86 7.94 12.37 1.62
CA TYR A 86 8.81 12.50 2.79
C TYR A 86 9.83 11.35 2.93
N ASP A 87 9.70 10.30 2.12
CA ASP A 87 10.60 9.15 2.16
C ASP A 87 12.05 9.56 1.84
N ALA A 88 12.97 9.04 2.65
CA ALA A 88 14.41 9.32 2.66
C ALA A 88 14.82 10.79 2.94
N LEU A 89 13.92 11.66 3.41
CA LEU A 89 14.26 13.06 3.70
C LEU A 89 14.97 13.23 5.05
N ALA A 90 16.04 14.03 5.05
CA ALA A 90 16.80 14.35 6.25
C ALA A 90 16.18 15.50 7.07
N PHE A 91 16.31 15.40 8.39
CA PHE A 91 16.24 16.53 9.30
C PHE A 91 17.50 17.37 9.16
N HIS A 92 17.33 18.67 8.87
CA HIS A 92 18.44 19.53 8.45
C HIS A 92 18.69 20.70 9.40
N ARG A 93 17.88 20.83 10.44
CA ARG A 93 18.06 21.88 11.44
C ARG A 93 17.59 21.41 12.80
N PHE A 94 18.48 21.48 13.77
CA PHE A 94 18.19 21.18 15.17
C PHE A 94 18.48 22.40 16.05
N VAL A 95 17.53 22.75 16.91
CA VAL A 95 17.73 23.78 17.95
C VAL A 95 17.26 23.21 19.28
N GLU A 96 18.22 22.90 20.15
CA GLU A 96 17.97 22.33 21.49
C GLU A 96 16.93 23.15 22.28
N GLY A 97 15.91 22.47 22.80
CA GLY A 97 14.82 23.08 23.56
C GLY A 97 13.94 24.04 22.75
N PHE A 98 13.94 23.92 21.42
CA PHE A 98 13.12 24.74 20.54
C PHE A 98 12.42 23.90 19.47
N VAL A 99 13.11 23.52 18.39
CA VAL A 99 12.52 22.76 17.28
C VAL A 99 13.54 21.87 16.57
N VAL A 100 13.04 20.83 15.92
CA VAL A 100 13.75 20.05 14.89
C VAL A 100 12.97 20.12 13.57
N GLN A 101 13.64 20.42 12.46
CA GLN A 101 13.00 20.75 11.17
C GLN A 101 13.45 19.79 10.04
N GLY A 102 12.47 19.34 9.25
CA GLY A 102 12.63 18.43 8.11
C GLY A 102 11.81 18.86 6.89
N GLY A 103 11.67 17.95 5.91
CA GLY A 103 10.79 18.13 4.75
C GLY A 103 11.35 18.99 3.60
N ASP A 104 12.66 19.24 3.54
CA ASP A 104 13.29 19.84 2.36
C ASP A 104 13.61 18.75 1.33
N PRO A 105 13.06 18.80 0.09
CA PRO A 105 13.28 17.78 -0.93
C PRO A 105 14.74 17.58 -1.33
N GLN A 106 15.59 18.60 -1.14
CA GLN A 106 17.03 18.47 -1.40
C GLN A 106 17.72 17.56 -0.39
N GLY A 107 17.11 17.33 0.78
CA GLY A 107 17.62 16.44 1.82
C GLY A 107 17.54 14.94 1.47
N ARG A 108 16.90 14.58 0.35
CA ARG A 108 16.90 13.20 -0.16
C ARG A 108 18.27 12.74 -0.64
N ASP A 109 19.08 13.66 -1.18
CA ASP A 109 20.43 13.33 -1.65
C ASP A 109 21.38 13.21 -0.45
N GLU A 110 21.91 12.01 -0.25
CA GLU A 110 22.88 11.70 0.81
C GLU A 110 24.18 12.51 0.70
N ASN A 111 24.52 12.97 -0.50
CA ASN A 111 25.74 13.73 -0.74
C ASN A 111 25.53 15.25 -0.63
N PHE A 112 24.32 15.70 -0.31
CA PHE A 112 24.01 17.13 -0.20
C PHE A 112 24.47 17.71 1.14
N SER A 113 25.04 18.92 1.11
CA SER A 113 25.48 19.60 2.33
C SER A 113 24.28 20.12 3.12
N ILE A 114 24.17 19.72 4.39
CA ILE A 114 23.11 20.15 5.32
C ILE A 114 23.00 21.68 5.39
N GLU A 115 24.12 22.42 5.29
CA GLU A 115 24.12 23.90 5.31
C GLU A 115 23.36 24.55 4.13
N GLY A 116 23.13 23.81 3.04
CA GLY A 116 22.40 24.29 1.86
C GLY A 116 20.87 24.08 1.93
N LEU A 117 20.39 23.35 2.94
CA LEU A 117 18.98 22.99 3.10
C LEU A 117 18.17 24.12 3.77
N GLY A 118 16.84 24.00 3.72
CA GLY A 118 15.89 24.95 4.29
C GLY A 118 15.27 25.90 3.26
N SER A 119 15.39 25.62 1.97
CA SER A 119 14.82 26.46 0.90
C SER A 119 14.07 25.69 -0.18
N GLY A 120 14.14 24.36 -0.17
CA GLY A 120 13.39 23.52 -1.08
C GLY A 120 11.88 23.60 -0.82
N LYS A 121 11.12 23.36 -1.88
CA LYS A 121 9.65 23.34 -1.87
C LYS A 121 9.19 22.14 -2.68
N TYR A 122 8.00 21.64 -2.37
CA TYR A 122 7.34 20.69 -3.24
C TYR A 122 7.05 21.34 -4.59
N ILE A 123 7.44 20.67 -5.68
CA ILE A 123 7.15 21.09 -7.05
C ILE A 123 6.06 20.16 -7.56
N ASP A 124 4.92 20.74 -7.88
CA ASP A 124 3.77 20.01 -8.39
C ASP A 124 4.07 19.51 -9.83
N PRO A 125 4.03 18.18 -10.08
CA PRO A 125 4.38 17.61 -11.39
C PRO A 125 3.48 18.09 -12.53
N ALA A 126 2.20 18.38 -12.26
CA ALA A 126 1.25 18.80 -13.28
C ALA A 126 1.49 20.25 -13.73
N THR A 127 1.90 21.11 -12.79
CA THR A 127 2.11 22.54 -13.06
C THR A 127 3.57 22.95 -13.25
N GLU A 128 4.52 22.08 -12.89
CA GLU A 128 5.97 22.35 -12.81
C GLU A 128 6.32 23.57 -11.92
N ALA A 129 5.45 23.89 -10.96
CA ALA A 129 5.55 25.07 -10.10
C ALA A 129 5.56 24.68 -8.61
N PRO A 130 6.16 25.50 -7.73
CA PRO A 130 6.10 25.22 -6.30
C PRO A 130 4.67 25.34 -5.78
N ARG A 131 4.19 24.32 -5.07
CA ARG A 131 2.92 24.40 -4.33
C ARG A 131 3.15 25.21 -3.06
N GLU A 132 2.37 26.28 -2.90
CA GLU A 132 2.41 27.14 -1.72
C GLU A 132 1.02 27.18 -1.05
N ILE A 133 1.00 27.00 0.27
CA ILE A 133 -0.22 27.06 1.07
C ILE A 133 -0.25 28.33 1.95
N PRO A 134 -1.45 28.86 2.26
CA PRO A 134 -1.59 30.04 3.11
C PRO A 134 -1.20 29.74 4.56
N LEU A 135 -0.85 30.79 5.32
CA LEU A 135 -0.82 30.68 6.77
C LEU A 135 -2.25 30.50 7.26
N GLU A 136 -2.51 29.38 7.91
CA GLU A 136 -3.81 28.98 8.43
C GLU A 136 -3.77 28.94 9.95
N ILE A 137 -4.67 29.68 10.62
CA ILE A 137 -4.73 29.73 12.08
C ILE A 137 -6.19 29.80 12.52
N GLN A 138 -6.59 28.89 13.41
CA GLN A 138 -7.87 28.98 14.10
C GLN A 138 -7.75 29.84 15.37
N VAL A 139 -8.65 30.82 15.48
CA VAL A 139 -8.73 31.72 16.64
C VAL A 139 -9.52 31.03 17.75
N ALA A 140 -8.90 30.79 18.91
CA ALA A 140 -9.53 30.02 20.01
C ALA A 140 -10.85 30.62 20.53
N ASP A 141 -10.94 31.95 20.59
CA ASP A 141 -12.13 32.63 21.11
C ASP A 141 -13.36 32.49 20.20
N THR A 142 -13.16 32.32 18.89
CA THR A 142 -14.25 32.33 17.89
C THR A 142 -14.43 30.99 17.17
N GLY A 143 -13.41 30.14 17.15
CA GLY A 143 -13.34 28.94 16.30
C GLY A 143 -13.20 29.27 14.81
N GLU A 144 -12.97 30.54 14.46
CA GLU A 144 -12.85 30.99 13.07
C GLU A 144 -11.42 30.77 12.57
N ILE A 145 -11.30 30.17 11.39
CA ILE A 145 -10.02 30.01 10.69
C ILE A 145 -9.75 31.28 9.87
N VAL A 146 -8.58 31.86 10.08
CA VAL A 146 -8.09 32.99 9.30
C VAL A 146 -6.93 32.58 8.41
N TYR A 147 -6.87 33.16 7.22
CA TYR A 147 -5.84 32.88 6.22
C TYR A 147 -4.95 34.09 5.96
N ASN A 148 -3.64 33.86 5.87
CA ASN A 148 -2.63 34.88 5.58
C ASN A 148 -2.68 36.09 6.53
N GLU A 149 -3.04 35.84 7.78
CA GLU A 149 -3.06 36.84 8.85
C GLU A 149 -2.36 36.29 10.11
N VAL A 150 -1.63 37.16 10.79
CA VAL A 150 -1.03 36.84 12.09
C VAL A 150 -2.06 37.08 13.18
N VAL A 151 -2.38 36.04 13.94
CA VAL A 151 -3.34 36.11 15.06
C VAL A 151 -2.60 36.49 16.34
N ALA A 152 -3.28 37.17 17.26
CA ALA A 152 -2.76 37.40 18.60
C ALA A 152 -3.37 36.38 19.57
N ASP A 153 -2.59 35.89 20.54
CA ASP A 153 -3.02 34.89 21.52
C ASP A 153 -4.38 35.22 22.17
N PRO A 154 -5.25 34.21 22.39
CA PRO A 154 -4.99 32.77 22.21
C PRO A 154 -5.35 32.24 20.81
N VAL A 155 -4.52 31.31 20.30
CA VAL A 155 -4.82 30.44 19.14
C VAL A 155 -5.37 29.10 19.63
N GLU A 156 -6.14 28.39 18.80
CA GLU A 156 -6.68 27.06 19.19
C GLU A 156 -5.56 26.04 19.34
N LEU A 157 -4.66 25.97 18.36
CA LEU A 157 -3.49 25.10 18.37
C LEU A 157 -2.25 25.91 18.75
N SER A 158 -1.77 25.72 19.98
CA SER A 158 -0.59 26.41 20.52
C SER A 158 0.68 25.58 20.31
N HIS A 159 1.84 26.24 20.26
CA HIS A 159 3.14 25.58 20.16
C HIS A 159 3.62 25.03 21.51
N GLU A 160 2.84 24.10 22.06
CA GLU A 160 3.24 23.25 23.19
C GLU A 160 4.30 22.22 22.75
N ALA A 161 4.99 21.59 23.70
CA ALA A 161 5.99 20.57 23.35
C ALA A 161 5.32 19.36 22.67
N GLY A 162 5.88 18.90 21.55
CA GLY A 162 5.37 17.75 20.81
C GLY A 162 4.40 18.07 19.68
N VAL A 163 4.12 19.35 19.38
CA VAL A 163 3.31 19.69 18.21
C VAL A 163 4.12 19.72 16.91
N ILE A 164 3.47 19.41 15.79
CA ILE A 164 4.00 19.59 14.43
C ILE A 164 3.41 20.85 13.79
N ALA A 165 4.26 21.63 13.11
CA ALA A 165 3.87 22.86 12.46
C ALA A 165 4.61 23.09 11.14
N MET A 166 3.98 23.83 10.22
CA MET A 166 4.56 24.08 8.90
C MET A 166 5.59 25.21 8.94
N ALA A 167 6.77 24.92 8.37
CA ALA A 167 7.80 25.91 8.16
C ALA A 167 7.45 26.80 6.96
N ARG A 168 7.87 28.07 7.03
CA ARG A 168 7.67 29.05 5.96
C ARG A 168 8.75 30.11 5.92
N SER A 169 8.81 30.81 4.79
CA SER A 169 9.58 32.03 4.68
C SER A 169 8.88 33.21 5.39
N GLN A 170 9.39 34.43 5.22
CA GLN A 170 8.77 35.62 5.82
C GLN A 170 7.36 35.91 5.29
N ALA A 171 7.07 35.56 4.04
CA ALA A 171 5.74 35.70 3.46
C ALA A 171 4.79 34.65 4.04
N LEU A 172 3.53 35.02 4.21
CA LEU A 172 2.53 34.23 4.94
C LEU A 172 2.02 33.04 4.11
N ASP A 173 2.09 33.16 2.79
CA ASP A 173 1.62 32.21 1.77
C ASP A 173 2.80 31.44 1.14
N THR A 174 3.75 30.96 1.95
CA THR A 174 4.97 30.28 1.43
C THR A 174 5.31 28.97 2.11
N ALA A 175 4.42 28.46 2.97
CA ALA A 175 4.52 27.09 3.43
C ALA A 175 4.33 26.13 2.25
N SER A 176 5.00 24.98 2.28
CA SER A 176 4.99 24.00 1.18
C SER A 176 5.16 22.59 1.77
N SER A 177 6.36 22.03 1.78
CA SER A 177 6.64 20.70 2.34
C SER A 177 7.41 20.70 3.66
N GLN A 178 8.11 21.78 3.98
CA GLN A 178 8.96 21.79 5.19
C GLN A 178 8.10 21.93 6.44
N PHE A 179 8.40 21.14 7.46
CA PHE A 179 7.73 21.14 8.75
C PHE A 179 8.75 21.07 9.89
N TYR A 180 8.28 21.31 11.12
CA TYR A 180 9.09 21.13 12.31
C TYR A 180 8.27 20.56 13.48
N PHE A 181 8.95 19.79 14.33
CA PHE A 181 8.45 19.42 15.65
C PHE A 181 8.97 20.39 16.70
N THR A 182 8.12 20.73 17.65
CA THR A 182 8.49 21.51 18.84
C THR A 182 9.06 20.60 19.93
N LEU A 183 10.20 20.99 20.51
CA LEU A 183 10.89 20.20 21.53
C LEU A 183 10.59 20.67 22.97
N ASP A 184 10.03 21.87 23.13
CA ASP A 184 9.64 22.49 24.40
C ASP A 184 8.46 23.45 24.14
N ASP A 185 7.83 23.98 25.20
CA ASP A 185 6.79 25.01 25.09
C ASP A 185 7.40 26.33 24.58
N VAL A 186 7.05 26.65 23.33
CA VAL A 186 7.53 27.82 22.59
C VAL A 186 6.39 28.71 22.12
N ALA A 187 5.20 28.56 22.71
CA ALA A 187 3.99 29.31 22.40
C ALA A 187 4.24 30.83 22.33
N ASN A 188 4.94 31.36 23.33
CA ASN A 188 5.29 32.79 23.43
C ASN A 188 6.16 33.32 22.26
N GLN A 189 6.72 32.44 21.42
CA GLN A 189 7.62 32.79 20.32
C GLN A 189 6.99 32.58 18.94
N LEU A 190 6.12 31.57 18.80
CA LEU A 190 5.63 31.10 17.50
C LEU A 190 4.12 31.20 17.30
N ASP A 191 3.33 31.26 18.39
CA ASP A 191 1.86 31.33 18.28
C ASP A 191 1.40 32.53 17.47
N GLY A 192 0.35 32.29 16.68
CA GLY A 192 -0.19 33.30 15.78
C GLY A 192 0.65 33.56 14.52
N GLY A 193 1.86 33.01 14.42
CA GLY A 193 2.78 33.24 13.30
C GLY A 193 3.02 32.03 12.40
N TYR A 194 2.70 30.82 12.87
CA TYR A 194 2.93 29.56 12.17
C TYR A 194 1.72 28.65 12.37
N ALA A 195 1.43 27.83 11.36
CA ALA A 195 0.30 26.89 11.38
C ALA A 195 0.75 25.60 12.09
N VAL A 196 0.29 25.40 13.32
CA VAL A 196 0.27 24.09 13.97
C VAL A 196 -0.86 23.30 13.36
N PHE A 197 -0.62 22.03 13.02
CA PHE A 197 -1.62 21.21 12.33
C PHE A 197 -1.72 19.78 12.87
N GLY A 198 -1.01 19.46 13.95
CA GLY A 198 -1.08 18.17 14.60
C GLY A 198 -0.16 18.06 15.82
N GLU A 199 -0.11 16.88 16.42
CA GLU A 199 0.72 16.56 17.57
C GLU A 199 1.30 15.15 17.50
N VAL A 200 2.48 14.98 18.10
CA VAL A 200 3.12 13.67 18.28
C VAL A 200 2.43 12.97 19.45
N THR A 201 1.72 11.90 19.14
CA THR A 201 0.98 11.09 20.13
C THR A 201 1.84 9.93 20.65
N GLU A 202 2.77 9.42 19.84
CA GLU A 202 3.73 8.37 20.22
C GLU A 202 5.14 8.70 19.69
N GLY A 203 6.18 8.27 20.41
CA GLY A 203 7.58 8.48 20.01
C GLY A 203 8.17 9.87 20.30
N PHE A 204 7.52 10.70 21.12
CA PHE A 204 8.02 12.06 21.41
C PHE A 204 9.39 12.09 22.13
N ASP A 205 9.70 11.08 22.94
CA ASP A 205 11.04 10.95 23.55
C ASP A 205 12.11 10.79 22.47
N PHE A 206 11.84 10.01 21.42
CA PHE A 206 12.74 9.85 20.28
C PHE A 206 12.82 11.13 19.44
N VAL A 207 11.71 11.85 19.23
CA VAL A 207 11.70 13.15 18.54
C VAL A 207 12.67 14.15 19.19
N GLN A 208 12.80 14.15 20.52
CA GLN A 208 13.75 14.99 21.25
C GLN A 208 15.21 14.59 21.03
N GLU A 209 15.46 13.36 20.59
CA GLU A 209 16.78 12.83 20.30
C GLU A 209 17.22 13.03 18.85
N ILE A 210 16.28 13.32 17.94
CA ILE A 210 16.59 13.60 16.53
C ILE A 210 17.60 14.76 16.40
N ARG A 211 18.60 14.58 15.54
CA ARG A 211 19.64 15.56 15.20
C ARG A 211 19.68 15.84 13.70
N GLU A 212 20.53 16.78 13.32
CA GLU A 212 20.81 17.06 11.91
C GLU A 212 21.46 15.83 11.27
N GLY A 213 20.94 15.41 10.12
CA GLY A 213 21.39 14.23 9.40
C GLY A 213 20.45 13.02 9.51
N ASP A 214 19.72 12.89 10.62
CA ASP A 214 18.74 11.81 10.82
C ASP A 214 17.67 11.85 9.73
N ARG A 215 17.15 10.67 9.34
CA ARG A 215 16.33 10.52 8.14
C ARG A 215 14.97 9.92 8.45
N ILE A 216 13.95 10.46 7.81
CA ILE A 216 12.66 9.78 7.66
C ILE A 216 12.86 8.71 6.61
N LEU A 217 12.84 7.44 7.00
CA LEU A 217 12.92 6.33 6.04
C LEU A 217 11.63 6.26 5.25
N VAL A 218 10.53 6.21 5.99
CA VAL A 218 9.18 6.08 5.45
C VAL A 218 8.22 6.94 6.26
N ALA A 219 7.25 7.57 5.59
CA ALA A 219 6.10 8.18 6.24
C ALA A 219 4.82 7.67 5.56
N ARG A 220 3.84 7.20 6.34
CA ARG A 220 2.57 6.66 5.81
C ARG A 220 1.38 7.16 6.62
N VAL A 221 0.24 7.36 5.94
CA VAL A 221 -1.04 7.62 6.61
C VAL A 221 -1.65 6.27 6.99
N VAL A 222 -1.69 5.97 8.28
CA VAL A 222 -2.16 4.67 8.80
C VAL A 222 -3.62 4.71 9.28
N ASP A 223 -4.22 5.90 9.32
CA ASP A 223 -5.61 6.09 9.71
C ASP A 223 -6.18 7.36 9.08
N GLY A 224 -7.45 7.30 8.67
CA GLY A 224 -8.19 8.38 8.03
C GLY A 224 -8.86 7.97 6.71
N ASP A 225 -9.97 8.64 6.37
CA ASP A 225 -10.67 8.52 5.08
C ASP A 225 -10.13 9.59 4.12
N ILE A 226 -9.21 9.16 3.27
CA ILE A 226 -8.53 10.06 2.34
C ILE A 226 -9.18 9.93 0.98
N SER A 227 -9.99 10.91 0.58
CA SER A 227 -10.71 10.84 -0.69
C SER A 227 -9.81 10.75 -1.94
N SER A 228 -8.52 11.10 -1.86
CA SER A 228 -7.58 10.86 -2.98
C SER A 228 -7.31 9.37 -3.21
N ARG A 229 -7.65 8.51 -2.25
CA ARG A 229 -7.55 7.06 -2.39
C ARG A 229 -8.75 6.43 -3.10
N THR A 230 -9.80 7.19 -3.42
CA THR A 230 -10.94 6.59 -4.13
C THR A 230 -10.51 6.17 -5.55
N SER A 231 -10.48 4.87 -5.82
CA SER A 231 -10.31 4.35 -7.17
C SER A 231 -11.62 4.51 -7.94
N GLU A 232 -11.54 4.87 -9.23
CA GLU A 232 -12.73 4.81 -10.12
C GLU A 232 -13.20 3.37 -10.35
N ILE A 233 -12.33 2.40 -10.04
CA ILE A 233 -12.51 0.99 -10.32
C ILE A 233 -12.98 0.24 -9.06
N ALA A 234 -12.43 0.55 -7.88
CA ALA A 234 -12.99 0.09 -6.60
C ALA A 234 -14.14 1.02 -6.17
N THR A 235 -15.38 0.51 -6.23
CA THR A 235 -16.57 1.36 -5.99
C THR A 235 -16.89 1.63 -4.52
N ASP A 236 -16.18 0.97 -3.60
CA ASP A 236 -16.32 1.16 -2.15
C ASP A 236 -15.09 1.91 -1.60
N SER A 237 -15.30 3.18 -1.25
CA SER A 237 -14.24 4.05 -0.72
C SER A 237 -13.79 3.66 0.67
N ASP A 238 -14.70 3.11 1.49
CA ASP A 238 -14.42 2.80 2.89
C ASP A 238 -13.50 1.56 2.91
N LEU A 239 -13.85 0.53 2.14
CA LEU A 239 -13.03 -0.66 1.94
C LEU A 239 -11.62 -0.35 1.43
N LEU A 240 -11.50 0.54 0.44
CA LEU A 240 -10.20 0.93 -0.10
C LEU A 240 -9.39 1.77 0.88
N ASN A 241 -10.02 2.70 1.61
CA ASN A 241 -9.32 3.46 2.63
C ASN A 241 -8.77 2.55 3.73
N ASP A 242 -9.56 1.58 4.18
CA ASP A 242 -9.18 0.65 5.23
C ASP A 242 -8.06 -0.28 4.77
N TRP A 243 -8.11 -0.79 3.54
CA TRP A 243 -7.00 -1.55 2.95
C TRP A 243 -5.72 -0.72 2.90
N VAL A 244 -5.76 0.52 2.37
CA VAL A 244 -4.55 1.35 2.28
C VAL A 244 -4.04 1.73 3.67
N ASN A 245 -4.91 1.97 4.65
CA ASN A 245 -4.52 2.24 6.04
C ASN A 245 -3.76 1.06 6.63
N ALA A 246 -4.27 -0.15 6.44
CA ALA A 246 -3.65 -1.37 6.95
C ALA A 246 -2.35 -1.72 6.20
N ASP A 247 -2.30 -1.60 4.86
CA ASP A 247 -1.08 -1.73 4.05
C ASP A 247 0.00 -0.71 4.48
N ASN A 248 -0.41 0.51 4.80
CA ASN A 248 0.49 1.54 5.30
C ASN A 248 1.05 1.21 6.69
N GLU A 249 0.24 0.66 7.60
CA GLU A 249 0.70 0.19 8.92
C GLU A 249 1.69 -0.98 8.78
N VAL A 250 1.44 -1.90 7.86
CA VAL A 250 2.34 -3.01 7.50
C VAL A 250 3.67 -2.48 6.98
N LYS A 251 3.65 -1.56 6.01
CA LYS A 251 4.88 -0.96 5.45
C LYS A 251 5.73 -0.29 6.52
N VAL A 252 5.11 0.39 7.47
CA VAL A 252 5.79 1.00 8.61
C VAL A 252 6.43 -0.08 9.50
N SER A 253 5.69 -1.16 9.78
CA SER A 253 6.16 -2.29 10.59
C SER A 253 7.33 -3.03 9.95
N TYR A 254 7.26 -3.31 8.66
CA TYR A 254 8.32 -3.97 7.89
C TYR A 254 9.63 -3.17 7.90
N VAL A 255 9.56 -1.84 7.75
CA VAL A 255 10.75 -0.97 7.82
C VAL A 255 11.42 -1.03 9.20
N LEU A 256 10.67 -1.27 10.27
CA LEU A 256 11.20 -1.51 11.61
C LEU A 256 11.79 -2.92 11.76
N ALA A 257 11.16 -3.93 11.16
CA ALA A 257 11.57 -5.34 11.24
C ALA A 257 12.90 -5.64 10.54
N MET A 258 13.23 -4.94 9.43
CA MET A 258 14.49 -5.07 8.69
C MET A 258 15.79 -4.86 9.52
N ASP A 259 15.70 -4.47 10.80
CA ASP A 259 16.84 -4.33 11.72
C ASP A 259 16.98 -5.51 12.72
N MET A 260 15.96 -6.37 12.86
CA MET A 260 15.90 -7.35 13.95
C MET A 260 16.57 -8.71 13.64
N ASP A 261 17.21 -8.87 12.49
CA ASP A 261 17.92 -10.12 12.15
C ASP A 261 19.26 -10.35 12.86
N GLU A 262 19.71 -9.43 13.72
CA GLU A 262 20.92 -9.62 14.53
C GLU A 262 20.66 -9.51 16.03
N ASP A 263 19.91 -10.46 16.62
CA ASP A 263 20.04 -10.72 18.07
C ASP A 263 19.50 -12.10 18.53
N THR A 264 19.75 -13.18 17.79
CA THR A 264 19.66 -14.54 18.35
C THR A 264 21.01 -15.00 18.93
N GLU A 265 21.48 -14.32 19.99
CA GLU A 265 22.56 -14.87 20.83
C GLU A 265 22.06 -16.10 21.64
N ASN A 266 22.57 -17.26 21.23
CA ASN A 266 22.99 -18.39 22.09
C ASN A 266 21.98 -18.98 23.09
N ASP A 267 21.28 -20.04 22.69
CA ASP A 267 21.16 -21.23 23.54
C ASP A 267 21.50 -22.50 22.74
N ASP A 268 22.59 -23.15 23.14
CA ASP A 268 23.10 -24.41 22.60
C ASP A 268 22.01 -25.51 22.63
N SER A 269 21.53 -26.01 21.47
CA SER A 269 21.72 -27.41 21.05
C SER A 269 20.89 -27.84 19.82
N ASP A 270 21.63 -28.26 18.78
CA ASP A 270 21.28 -29.25 17.75
C ASP A 270 20.02 -29.00 16.87
N ALA A 271 20.18 -28.20 15.82
CA ALA A 271 19.67 -28.53 14.48
C ALA A 271 20.35 -27.64 13.42
N ASN A 272 20.70 -28.25 12.29
CA ASN A 272 21.54 -27.69 11.24
C ASN A 272 20.66 -27.18 10.09
N SER A 273 20.39 -25.87 10.05
CA SER A 273 20.12 -25.10 8.82
C SER A 273 19.88 -23.62 9.13
N ALA A 274 20.78 -22.77 8.67
CA ALA A 274 20.60 -21.42 8.11
C ALA A 274 22.02 -20.85 7.84
N PRO A 275 22.17 -19.70 7.20
CA PRO A 275 22.02 -19.46 5.77
C PRO A 275 23.36 -18.94 5.18
N ASP A 276 23.51 -18.95 3.86
CA ASP A 276 24.52 -18.14 3.18
C ASP A 276 23.76 -17.36 2.11
N ASP A 277 23.35 -16.13 2.45
CA ASP A 277 23.11 -15.08 1.48
C ASP A 277 24.46 -14.39 1.22
N ASP A 278 24.82 -14.28 -0.06
CA ASP A 278 25.85 -13.34 -0.50
C ASP A 278 25.51 -12.88 -1.92
N ILE A 279 25.29 -11.58 -2.04
CA ILE A 279 24.85 -10.88 -3.25
C ILE A 279 26.01 -10.80 -4.28
N VAL A 280 25.72 -11.36 -5.46
CA VAL A 280 26.23 -11.04 -6.82
C VAL A 280 27.75 -11.13 -7.12
N GLU A 281 28.13 -12.15 -7.90
CA GLU A 281 29.14 -11.98 -8.96
C GLU A 281 28.65 -12.53 -10.31
N THR A 282 28.56 -11.62 -11.28
CA THR A 282 28.41 -11.93 -12.71
C THR A 282 29.66 -12.67 -13.22
N SER A 283 29.52 -13.94 -13.61
CA SER A 283 30.49 -14.55 -14.52
C SER A 283 29.85 -15.56 -15.49
N VAL A 284 30.27 -15.40 -16.74
CA VAL A 284 29.72 -15.95 -17.98
C VAL A 284 30.36 -17.32 -18.31
N LEU A 285 29.53 -18.26 -18.81
CA LEU A 285 29.79 -19.52 -19.55
C LEU A 285 30.30 -20.77 -18.81
N ASP A 286 29.50 -21.84 -18.78
CA ASP A 286 29.54 -22.94 -19.77
C ASP A 286 28.51 -24.07 -19.44
N ASP A 287 27.61 -24.30 -20.38
CA ASP A 287 26.66 -25.42 -20.53
C ASP A 287 27.41 -26.79 -20.62
N PRO A 288 26.84 -27.96 -20.24
CA PRO A 288 25.86 -28.64 -21.11
C PRO A 288 24.78 -29.50 -20.41
N ILE A 289 23.54 -29.37 -20.89
CA ILE A 289 22.59 -30.44 -21.31
C ILE A 289 22.54 -31.75 -20.48
N LEU A 290 21.35 -32.09 -19.93
CA LEU A 290 20.73 -33.40 -20.20
C LEU A 290 19.22 -33.48 -19.94
N ALA A 291 18.49 -33.60 -21.05
CA ALA A 291 17.09 -34.00 -21.15
C ALA A 291 16.82 -35.42 -20.65
N SER A 292 15.63 -35.64 -20.09
CA SER A 292 14.88 -36.90 -20.19
C SER A 292 13.38 -36.57 -20.23
N GLN A 293 12.76 -36.46 -21.40
CA GLN A 293 12.08 -37.58 -22.08
C GLN A 293 11.48 -38.62 -21.14
N ILE A 294 10.15 -38.57 -20.97
CA ILE A 294 9.34 -39.79 -20.81
C ILE A 294 8.21 -39.76 -21.84
N THR A 295 8.39 -40.53 -22.91
CA THR A 295 7.30 -41.13 -23.68
C THR A 295 7.44 -42.65 -23.53
N GLN A 296 6.36 -43.37 -23.18
CA GLN A 296 5.81 -44.52 -23.93
C GLN A 296 4.90 -45.48 -23.11
N THR A 297 3.62 -45.48 -23.49
CA THR A 297 2.78 -46.62 -23.94
C THR A 297 2.56 -47.91 -23.11
N VAL A 298 1.28 -48.10 -22.74
CA VAL A 298 0.29 -49.19 -22.97
C VAL A 298 0.60 -50.69 -22.68
N ASP A 299 -0.49 -51.34 -22.19
CA ASP A 299 -0.95 -52.76 -22.22
C ASP A 299 -0.83 -53.54 -20.89
N GLU A 300 -1.81 -54.32 -20.39
CA GLU A 300 -3.18 -54.70 -20.80
C GLU A 300 -3.87 -55.45 -19.61
N GLU A 301 -5.21 -55.39 -19.59
CA GLU A 301 -6.23 -56.39 -19.12
C GLU A 301 -6.31 -56.90 -17.66
N VAL A 302 -7.49 -56.79 -17.03
CA VAL A 302 -8.52 -57.87 -16.94
C VAL A 302 -9.93 -57.27 -16.70
N GLU A 303 -10.90 -57.91 -17.38
CA GLU A 303 -12.34 -57.69 -17.60
C GLU A 303 -13.32 -57.64 -16.40
N GLY A 304 -14.53 -57.12 -16.69
CA GLY A 304 -15.82 -57.56 -16.11
C GLY A 304 -16.90 -56.46 -16.02
N GLU A 305 -17.53 -56.06 -17.12
CA GLU A 305 -18.91 -56.43 -17.57
C GLU A 305 -20.10 -55.74 -16.86
N GLY A 306 -20.97 -55.12 -17.70
CA GLY A 306 -22.39 -54.78 -17.46
C GLY A 306 -22.70 -53.28 -17.66
N GLU A 307 -23.08 -52.80 -18.85
CA GLU A 307 -24.47 -52.71 -19.39
C GLU A 307 -25.44 -52.03 -18.40
N GLU A 308 -26.21 -50.97 -18.69
CA GLU A 308 -26.93 -50.60 -19.91
C GLU A 308 -27.45 -49.14 -19.80
N GLU A 309 -27.57 -48.53 -20.98
CA GLU A 309 -28.30 -47.35 -21.48
C GLU A 309 -29.41 -46.64 -20.67
N GLY A 310 -29.54 -45.32 -20.90
CA GLY A 310 -30.81 -44.78 -21.43
C GLY A 310 -31.44 -43.56 -20.75
N GLU A 311 -31.17 -42.38 -21.32
CA GLU A 311 -32.07 -41.25 -21.68
C GLU A 311 -33.33 -40.87 -20.86
N GLY A 312 -33.54 -39.55 -20.72
CA GLY A 312 -34.87 -38.91 -20.60
C GLY A 312 -34.91 -37.80 -19.54
N GLU A 313 -34.68 -36.54 -19.89
CA GLU A 313 -35.70 -35.51 -20.22
C GLU A 313 -36.64 -35.12 -19.05
N GLU A 314 -36.41 -33.88 -18.59
CA GLU A 314 -37.34 -32.79 -18.23
C GLU A 314 -38.58 -33.00 -17.36
N ALA A 315 -38.64 -32.09 -16.36
CA ALA A 315 -39.78 -31.28 -15.90
C ALA A 315 -41.09 -31.97 -15.49
N GLU A 316 -41.51 -31.74 -14.24
CA GLU A 316 -42.54 -30.72 -13.96
C GLU A 316 -42.82 -30.59 -12.46
N GLU A 317 -43.03 -29.33 -12.08
CA GLU A 317 -43.91 -28.76 -11.07
C GLU A 317 -44.64 -29.72 -10.10
N ASN A 318 -44.64 -29.34 -8.81
CA ASN A 318 -45.91 -29.11 -8.12
C ASN A 318 -45.73 -28.17 -6.93
N SER A 319 -46.53 -27.11 -6.96
CA SER A 319 -46.83 -26.16 -5.91
C SER A 319 -47.82 -26.72 -4.87
N ASP A 320 -47.91 -25.97 -3.78
CA ASP A 320 -49.03 -25.85 -2.83
C ASP A 320 -49.24 -26.97 -1.81
N SER A 321 -49.05 -26.66 -0.51
CA SER A 321 -50.15 -26.14 0.33
C SER A 321 -49.80 -26.15 1.83
N ASP A 322 -49.98 -24.98 2.45
CA ASP A 322 -50.70 -24.68 3.70
C ASP A 322 -50.68 -25.69 4.88
N ASP A 323 -50.24 -25.24 6.05
CA ASP A 323 -51.13 -24.95 7.20
C ASP A 323 -50.33 -24.80 8.53
N ASP A 324 -50.50 -23.64 9.16
CA ASP A 324 -50.78 -23.35 10.58
C ASP A 324 -50.11 -24.23 11.70
N ASP A 325 -49.45 -23.62 12.69
CA ASP A 325 -50.12 -22.98 13.85
C ASP A 325 -49.14 -22.65 15.01
N GLU A 326 -49.38 -21.48 15.59
CA GLU A 326 -49.07 -20.91 16.92
C GLU A 326 -47.98 -21.51 17.87
N GLY A 327 -47.00 -20.66 18.22
CA GLY A 327 -46.93 -20.03 19.56
C GLY A 327 -45.84 -20.50 20.54
N ASP A 328 -44.93 -19.59 20.92
CA ASP A 328 -44.70 -19.25 22.35
C ASP A 328 -44.03 -17.87 22.49
N GLU A 329 -44.63 -16.99 23.29
CA GLU A 329 -43.99 -15.77 23.77
C GLU A 329 -43.35 -16.05 25.13
N ILE A 330 -42.05 -15.74 25.27
CA ILE A 330 -41.49 -15.34 26.56
C ILE A 330 -40.55 -14.15 26.39
N ALA A 331 -41.04 -12.98 26.82
CA ALA A 331 -40.22 -11.83 27.11
C ALA A 331 -39.37 -12.06 28.37
N SER A 332 -38.09 -11.71 28.31
CA SER A 332 -37.28 -11.35 29.48
C SER A 332 -36.17 -10.40 29.05
N ALA A 333 -36.32 -9.14 29.43
CA ALA A 333 -35.29 -8.12 29.36
C ALA A 333 -34.07 -8.48 30.21
N VAL A 334 -32.88 -8.21 29.68
CA VAL A 334 -31.68 -7.82 30.43
C VAL A 334 -31.13 -6.58 29.70
N GLU A 335 -30.89 -5.53 30.48
CA GLU A 335 -30.33 -4.25 30.02
C GLU A 335 -28.80 -4.26 30.12
N GLU A 336 -28.20 -3.50 29.19
CA GLU A 336 -27.00 -2.65 29.26
C GLU A 336 -25.64 -3.20 29.74
N ASP A 337 -24.63 -2.84 28.94
CA ASP A 337 -23.23 -2.45 29.24
C ASP A 337 -22.22 -3.31 28.43
N GLU A 338 -21.63 -2.78 27.36
CA GLU A 338 -20.41 -1.93 27.27
C GLU A 338 -19.23 -2.78 26.76
N ASP A 339 -18.41 -2.13 25.93
CA ASP A 339 -17.11 -2.52 25.38
C ASP A 339 -17.11 -3.40 24.10
N SER A 340 -17.04 -2.69 22.97
CA SER A 340 -16.37 -3.11 21.75
C SER A 340 -14.87 -3.32 22.03
N GLU A 341 -14.44 -4.58 22.06
CA GLU A 341 -13.06 -4.92 21.74
C GLU A 341 -13.13 -5.55 20.35
N GLU A 342 -12.53 -4.88 19.36
CA GLU A 342 -12.19 -5.53 18.09
C GLU A 342 -11.21 -6.65 18.44
N ALA A 343 -11.67 -7.89 18.28
CA ALA A 343 -10.89 -9.08 18.58
C ALA A 343 -10.43 -9.70 17.26
N THR A 344 -9.16 -9.48 16.92
CA THR A 344 -8.39 -10.40 16.07
C THR A 344 -8.11 -11.67 16.89
N GLU A 345 -8.95 -12.69 16.77
CA GLU A 345 -8.65 -14.01 17.37
C GLU A 345 -7.89 -14.89 16.36
N VAL A 346 -6.61 -15.13 16.64
CA VAL A 346 -5.78 -16.13 15.93
C VAL A 346 -6.02 -17.50 16.56
N ALA A 347 -6.61 -18.46 15.83
CA ALA A 347 -6.81 -19.82 16.29
C ALA A 347 -5.75 -20.77 15.70
N GLU A 348 -4.75 -21.18 16.50
CA GLU A 348 -3.81 -22.24 16.10
C GLU A 348 -4.50 -23.62 16.10
N ASN A 349 -4.48 -24.33 14.97
CA ASN A 349 -4.77 -25.76 14.93
C ASN A 349 -3.47 -26.58 15.13
N ASP A 350 -3.59 -27.74 15.80
CA ASP A 350 -2.51 -28.65 16.27
C ASP A 350 -1.62 -29.26 15.14
N ASP A 351 -1.73 -28.76 13.91
CA ASP A 351 -1.15 -29.32 12.68
C ASP A 351 -0.03 -28.42 12.08
N GLY A 352 0.15 -27.19 12.58
CA GLY A 352 1.20 -26.27 12.14
C GLY A 352 0.90 -25.46 10.89
N GLU A 353 -0.37 -25.43 10.45
CA GLU A 353 -0.90 -24.44 9.51
C GLU A 353 -1.66 -23.38 10.32
N SER A 354 -1.31 -22.11 10.12
CA SER A 354 -2.03 -20.94 10.62
C SER A 354 -3.28 -20.79 9.76
N VAL A 355 -4.43 -21.22 10.28
CA VAL A 355 -5.72 -20.91 9.68
C VAL A 355 -6.30 -19.77 10.50
N LEU A 356 -6.37 -18.58 9.91
CA LEU A 356 -6.99 -17.44 10.54
C LEU A 356 -8.52 -17.56 10.38
N ASP A 357 -9.16 -18.19 11.36
CA ASP A 357 -10.62 -18.25 11.47
C ASP A 357 -11.18 -16.91 11.99
N ILE A 358 -11.72 -16.08 11.10
CA ILE A 358 -12.30 -14.78 11.46
C ILE A 358 -13.76 -14.95 11.92
N ASP A 359 -14.03 -14.77 13.23
CA ASP A 359 -15.39 -14.77 13.79
C ASP A 359 -16.02 -13.38 13.66
N VAL A 360 -16.77 -13.13 12.58
CA VAL A 360 -17.42 -11.82 12.32
C VAL A 360 -18.61 -11.62 13.24
N VAL A 361 -18.46 -10.75 14.24
CA VAL A 361 -19.56 -10.32 15.12
C VAL A 361 -20.07 -8.95 14.68
N ASP A 362 -21.03 -8.94 13.74
CA ASP A 362 -21.92 -7.80 13.40
C ASP A 362 -21.19 -6.48 13.08
N SER A 363 -20.40 -6.46 12.00
CA SER A 363 -20.07 -5.26 11.24
C SER A 363 -20.07 -5.60 9.74
N SER A 364 -20.60 -4.72 8.91
CA SER A 364 -20.69 -4.88 7.45
C SER A 364 -19.33 -4.76 6.72
N PHE A 365 -18.24 -4.97 7.45
CA PHE A 365 -16.87 -4.75 7.02
C PHE A 365 -15.93 -5.55 7.93
N THR A 366 -14.94 -6.23 7.35
CA THR A 366 -13.94 -6.99 8.09
C THR A 366 -12.60 -6.95 7.36
N THR A 367 -11.58 -6.43 8.04
CA THR A 367 -10.18 -6.48 7.59
C THR A 367 -9.53 -7.76 8.12
N ALA A 368 -8.83 -8.47 7.26
CA ALA A 368 -8.01 -9.62 7.58
C ALA A 368 -6.55 -9.33 7.23
N ILE A 369 -5.64 -9.57 8.17
CA ILE A 369 -4.20 -9.46 7.94
C ILE A 369 -3.59 -10.79 8.35
N GLY A 370 -2.84 -11.40 7.43
CA GLY A 370 -2.02 -12.57 7.66
C GLY A 370 -0.82 -12.27 8.56
N THR A 371 0.12 -13.18 8.54
CA THR A 371 1.37 -13.19 9.28
C THR A 371 2.54 -13.16 8.30
N GLU A 372 3.77 -13.06 8.78
CA GLU A 372 4.96 -13.14 7.92
C GLU A 372 5.28 -14.60 7.49
N SER A 373 4.30 -15.49 7.47
CA SER A 373 4.45 -16.91 7.16
C SER A 373 3.30 -17.35 6.26
N ASP A 374 3.51 -18.42 5.49
CA ASP A 374 2.48 -19.02 4.65
C ASP A 374 1.14 -19.21 5.42
N ASP A 375 0.14 -18.42 5.05
CA ASP A 375 -1.19 -18.39 5.66
C ASP A 375 -2.27 -18.96 4.74
N VAL A 376 -3.35 -19.44 5.35
CA VAL A 376 -4.59 -19.79 4.64
C VAL A 376 -5.71 -18.93 5.20
N ILE A 377 -6.20 -18.01 4.37
CA ILE A 377 -7.26 -17.05 4.72
C ILE A 377 -8.48 -17.34 3.83
N ASP A 378 -9.52 -17.95 4.38
CA ASP A 378 -10.76 -18.27 3.65
C ASP A 378 -12.00 -17.73 4.37
N VAL A 379 -12.73 -16.83 3.72
CA VAL A 379 -13.93 -16.17 4.25
C VAL A 379 -15.16 -17.12 4.31
N LEU A 380 -15.10 -18.31 3.69
CA LEU A 380 -16.24 -19.23 3.55
C LEU A 380 -16.81 -19.86 4.83
N GLU A 381 -16.11 -19.85 5.97
CA GLU A 381 -16.60 -20.53 7.19
C GLU A 381 -17.56 -19.70 8.05
N ILE A 382 -17.87 -18.45 7.67
CA ILE A 382 -18.78 -17.57 8.42
C ILE A 382 -20.25 -17.92 8.12
N SER A 383 -20.79 -18.85 8.89
CA SER A 383 -22.17 -19.31 8.76
C SER A 383 -23.21 -18.25 9.18
N ASP A 384 -24.18 -18.00 8.30
CA ASP A 384 -25.50 -17.40 8.58
C ASP A 384 -25.58 -15.88 8.91
N ALA A 385 -25.01 -14.99 8.08
CA ALA A 385 -25.67 -13.74 7.66
C ALA A 385 -24.72 -12.89 6.79
N ASP A 386 -25.15 -12.63 5.54
CA ASP A 386 -24.57 -11.65 4.63
C ASP A 386 -23.34 -12.09 3.83
N THR A 387 -23.59 -13.01 2.90
CA THR A 387 -22.60 -13.46 1.91
C THR A 387 -22.13 -12.34 0.98
N ASP A 388 -22.86 -11.22 0.89
CA ASP A 388 -22.54 -10.09 0.01
C ASP A 388 -21.64 -9.06 0.73
N SER A 389 -21.07 -9.40 1.89
CA SER A 389 -20.13 -8.54 2.63
C SER A 389 -18.80 -8.42 1.90
N SER A 390 -18.24 -7.22 1.94
CA SER A 390 -16.94 -6.85 1.37
C SER A 390 -15.82 -6.97 2.41
N PHE A 391 -14.66 -7.45 1.98
CA PHE A 391 -13.48 -7.73 2.81
C PHE A 391 -12.22 -7.07 2.26
N ALA A 392 -11.37 -6.56 3.15
CA ALA A 392 -10.00 -6.15 2.84
C ALA A 392 -9.03 -7.18 3.43
N ILE A 393 -8.31 -7.91 2.59
CA ILE A 393 -7.44 -9.01 3.01
C ILE A 393 -6.01 -8.79 2.52
N MET A 394 -5.04 -9.02 3.41
CA MET A 394 -3.60 -8.96 3.10
C MET A 394 -2.88 -10.19 3.63
N GLY A 395 -2.08 -10.84 2.79
CA GLY A 395 -1.26 -12.00 3.14
C GLY A 395 -0.03 -11.65 3.98
N LEU A 396 0.77 -10.70 3.50
CA LEU A 396 2.03 -10.18 4.07
C LEU A 396 3.27 -10.83 3.46
N GLU A 397 4.05 -11.58 4.22
CA GLU A 397 5.18 -12.36 3.68
C GLU A 397 4.80 -13.82 3.74
N GLY A 398 5.27 -14.62 2.78
CA GLY A 398 4.96 -16.05 2.74
C GLY A 398 4.17 -16.38 1.48
N ASN A 399 3.95 -17.66 1.24
CA ASN A 399 3.15 -18.12 0.10
C ASN A 399 1.73 -18.36 0.60
N ASP A 400 0.87 -17.37 0.40
CA ASP A 400 -0.45 -17.33 1.03
C ASP A 400 -1.55 -17.88 0.13
N GLU A 401 -2.55 -18.53 0.72
CA GLU A 401 -3.79 -18.91 0.07
C GLU A 401 -4.93 -18.03 0.58
N ILE A 402 -5.35 -17.06 -0.24
CA ILE A 402 -6.35 -16.05 0.10
C ILE A 402 -7.62 -16.27 -0.72
N SER A 403 -8.77 -16.37 -0.04
CA SER A 403 -10.09 -16.58 -0.63
C SER A 403 -11.09 -15.58 -0.04
N GLY A 404 -11.57 -14.68 -0.90
CA GLY A 404 -12.56 -13.65 -0.59
C GLY A 404 -13.97 -14.17 -0.31
N GLY A 405 -14.90 -13.23 -0.14
CA GLY A 405 -16.32 -13.44 0.12
C GLY A 405 -17.16 -13.62 -1.14
N ASN A 406 -18.44 -13.19 -1.08
CA ASN A 406 -19.22 -12.97 -2.31
C ASN A 406 -19.51 -11.46 -2.53
N GLY A 407 -18.86 -10.57 -1.77
CA GLY A 407 -19.00 -9.11 -1.86
C GLY A 407 -17.97 -8.50 -2.82
N THR A 408 -17.79 -7.19 -2.77
CA THR A 408 -16.70 -6.51 -3.50
C THR A 408 -15.48 -6.52 -2.60
N ASP A 409 -14.48 -7.33 -2.90
CA ASP A 409 -13.33 -7.52 -2.02
C ASP A 409 -12.07 -6.81 -2.53
N ILE A 410 -11.17 -6.47 -1.60
CA ILE A 410 -9.80 -6.02 -1.90
C ILE A 410 -8.85 -7.03 -1.30
N LEU A 411 -8.15 -7.78 -2.15
CA LEU A 411 -7.29 -8.88 -1.77
C LEU A 411 -5.85 -8.61 -2.25
N SER A 412 -4.87 -8.79 -1.37
CA SER A 412 -3.44 -8.61 -1.69
C SER A 412 -2.61 -9.75 -1.10
N GLY A 413 -1.84 -10.46 -1.92
CA GLY A 413 -0.86 -11.45 -1.46
C GLY A 413 0.33 -10.81 -0.71
N ASN A 414 0.88 -9.75 -1.30
CA ASN A 414 2.09 -9.02 -0.86
C ASN A 414 3.41 -9.69 -1.27
N GLU A 415 4.20 -10.28 -0.39
CA GLU A 415 5.49 -10.90 -0.73
C GLU A 415 5.45 -12.42 -0.65
N GLY A 416 5.73 -13.10 -1.76
CA GLY A 416 5.77 -14.57 -1.85
C GLY A 416 5.05 -15.06 -3.10
N ASP A 417 5.01 -16.38 -3.30
CA ASP A 417 4.31 -16.98 -4.44
C ASP A 417 2.86 -17.30 -4.01
N ASP A 418 1.94 -16.36 -4.22
CA ASP A 418 0.60 -16.39 -3.60
C ASP A 418 -0.48 -17.03 -4.49
N ILE A 419 -1.56 -17.49 -3.86
CA ILE A 419 -2.80 -17.89 -4.52
C ILE A 419 -3.94 -17.01 -3.99
N VAL A 420 -4.46 -16.12 -4.81
CA VAL A 420 -5.50 -15.15 -4.40
C VAL A 420 -6.75 -15.31 -5.25
N SER A 421 -7.91 -15.49 -4.62
CA SER A 421 -9.21 -15.67 -5.27
C SER A 421 -10.28 -14.69 -4.76
N GLY A 422 -10.81 -13.83 -5.64
CA GLY A 422 -11.92 -12.90 -5.36
C GLY A 422 -13.25 -13.59 -5.08
N ARG A 423 -13.55 -14.64 -5.86
CA ARG A 423 -14.77 -15.46 -5.82
C ARG A 423 -15.96 -14.76 -6.46
N ASP A 424 -17.05 -14.48 -5.75
CA ASP A 424 -18.20 -13.79 -6.38
C ASP A 424 -18.07 -12.33 -5.96
N GLY A 425 -18.27 -11.35 -6.84
CA GLY A 425 -17.95 -10.00 -6.41
C GLY A 425 -17.69 -9.02 -7.53
N HIS A 426 -16.98 -7.95 -7.20
CA HIS A 426 -16.38 -7.02 -8.15
C HIS A 426 -15.03 -6.70 -7.52
N ASP A 427 -14.07 -7.58 -7.70
CA ASP A 427 -12.96 -7.69 -6.78
C ASP A 427 -11.72 -6.98 -7.29
N LEU A 428 -10.92 -6.45 -6.38
CA LEU A 428 -9.55 -6.02 -6.64
C LEU A 428 -8.62 -7.11 -6.10
N VAL A 429 -7.99 -7.85 -7.02
CA VAL A 429 -7.08 -8.95 -6.71
C VAL A 429 -5.66 -8.57 -7.09
N ARG A 430 -4.76 -8.54 -6.11
CA ARG A 430 -3.37 -8.13 -6.26
C ARG A 430 -2.42 -9.24 -5.76
N GLY A 431 -1.44 -9.61 -6.57
CA GLY A 431 -0.42 -10.59 -6.22
C GLY A 431 0.64 -9.94 -5.34
N GLY A 432 1.51 -9.15 -5.94
CA GLY A 432 2.49 -8.35 -5.21
C GLY A 432 3.90 -8.62 -5.71
N LYS A 433 4.74 -9.28 -4.94
CA LYS A 433 6.06 -9.73 -5.35
C LYS A 433 6.12 -11.23 -5.27
N GLY A 434 6.44 -11.90 -6.36
CA GLY A 434 6.66 -13.35 -6.38
C GLY A 434 6.12 -13.94 -7.67
N VAL A 435 5.75 -15.20 -7.69
CA VAL A 435 5.07 -15.84 -8.81
C VAL A 435 3.68 -16.22 -8.38
N ASP A 436 2.72 -15.34 -8.68
CA ASP A 436 1.38 -15.41 -8.12
C ASP A 436 0.38 -16.12 -9.03
N THR A 437 -0.66 -16.70 -8.45
CA THR A 437 -1.86 -17.19 -9.15
C THR A 437 -3.08 -16.42 -8.69
N LEU A 438 -3.60 -15.55 -9.56
CA LEU A 438 -4.67 -14.62 -9.26
C LEU A 438 -5.95 -14.99 -10.02
N ILE A 439 -7.06 -15.08 -9.30
CA ILE A 439 -8.37 -15.47 -9.82
C ILE A 439 -9.39 -14.41 -9.40
N GLY A 440 -10.00 -13.70 -10.35
CA GLY A 440 -11.10 -12.76 -10.09
C GLY A 440 -12.34 -13.54 -9.63
N GLY A 441 -12.96 -14.27 -10.53
CA GLY A 441 -14.05 -15.19 -10.22
C GLY A 441 -15.32 -14.84 -10.98
N LYS A 442 -16.39 -14.41 -10.31
CA LYS A 442 -17.60 -13.89 -10.96
C LYS A 442 -17.74 -12.42 -10.66
N GLY A 443 -18.02 -11.67 -11.72
CA GLY A 443 -18.25 -10.25 -11.71
C GLY A 443 -17.19 -9.55 -12.52
N ASP A 444 -17.23 -8.22 -12.49
CA ASP A 444 -16.26 -7.40 -13.22
C ASP A 444 -15.09 -7.13 -12.28
N ASP A 445 -13.97 -7.82 -12.48
CA ASP A 445 -12.84 -7.85 -11.55
C ASP A 445 -11.64 -7.05 -12.07
N ILE A 446 -10.71 -6.71 -11.16
CA ILE A 446 -9.43 -6.07 -11.45
C ILE A 446 -8.34 -6.99 -10.95
N ILE A 447 -7.38 -7.32 -11.82
CA ILE A 447 -6.33 -8.27 -11.49
C ILE A 447 -4.97 -7.65 -11.78
N ILE A 448 -4.11 -7.63 -10.76
CA ILE A 448 -2.79 -6.99 -10.79
C ILE A 448 -1.74 -8.00 -10.30
N GLY A 449 -0.90 -8.51 -11.19
CA GLY A 449 0.23 -9.37 -10.82
C GLY A 449 1.30 -8.64 -9.99
N ASP A 450 1.63 -7.40 -10.43
CA ASP A 450 2.77 -6.60 -9.96
C ASP A 450 4.14 -7.18 -10.38
N HIS A 451 4.98 -7.65 -9.45
CA HIS A 451 6.32 -8.13 -9.76
C HIS A 451 6.33 -9.64 -9.75
N GLY A 452 6.56 -10.23 -10.92
CA GLY A 452 6.47 -11.66 -11.00
C GLY A 452 6.34 -12.17 -12.41
N ALA A 453 6.17 -13.48 -12.51
CA ALA A 453 5.70 -14.12 -13.73
C ALA A 453 4.34 -14.73 -13.42
N ASP A 454 3.33 -13.88 -13.32
CA ASP A 454 2.07 -14.22 -12.65
C ASP A 454 1.06 -14.92 -13.57
N ILE A 455 0.15 -15.69 -12.99
CA ILE A 455 -0.95 -16.33 -13.71
C ILE A 455 -2.25 -15.60 -13.35
N LEU A 456 -2.84 -14.93 -14.33
CA LEU A 456 -4.01 -14.08 -14.14
C LEU A 456 -5.24 -14.70 -14.80
N THR A 457 -6.33 -14.86 -14.05
CA THR A 457 -7.60 -15.45 -14.52
C THR A 457 -8.76 -14.57 -14.11
N GLY A 458 -9.48 -13.99 -15.08
CA GLY A 458 -10.60 -13.08 -14.84
C GLY A 458 -11.84 -13.81 -14.33
N GLY A 459 -12.25 -14.85 -15.05
CA GLY A 459 -13.45 -15.61 -14.77
C GLY A 459 -14.66 -15.13 -15.57
N LEU A 460 -15.75 -14.79 -14.90
CA LEU A 460 -17.02 -14.41 -15.51
C LEU A 460 -17.33 -12.94 -15.29
N GLY A 461 -17.14 -12.10 -16.29
CA GLY A 461 -17.58 -10.71 -16.27
C GLY A 461 -16.71 -9.87 -17.18
N ALA A 462 -16.74 -8.55 -17.01
CA ALA A 462 -15.89 -7.66 -17.78
C ALA A 462 -14.62 -7.33 -16.98
N ASP A 463 -13.56 -8.12 -17.17
CA ASP A 463 -12.39 -8.08 -16.30
C ASP A 463 -11.31 -7.12 -16.78
N SER A 464 -10.53 -6.58 -15.84
CA SER A 464 -9.45 -5.63 -16.09
C SER A 464 -8.11 -6.21 -15.64
N PHE A 465 -7.30 -6.67 -16.59
CA PHE A 465 -5.95 -7.17 -16.31
C PHE A 465 -4.96 -6.01 -16.38
N ILE A 466 -4.28 -5.72 -15.28
CA ILE A 466 -3.31 -4.64 -15.19
C ILE A 466 -1.90 -5.21 -15.27
N LEU A 467 -1.18 -4.86 -16.35
CA LEU A 467 0.22 -5.19 -16.56
C LEU A 467 1.06 -3.94 -16.26
N ARG A 468 2.00 -4.06 -15.32
CA ARG A 468 2.87 -2.96 -14.87
C ARG A 468 4.27 -3.12 -15.42
N THR A 469 4.90 -2.00 -15.80
CA THR A 469 6.35 -1.94 -15.94
C THR A 469 6.88 -1.36 -14.65
N ASP A 470 7.45 -2.18 -13.80
CA ASP A 470 8.05 -1.72 -12.56
C ASP A 470 9.18 -0.70 -12.78
N ALA A 471 9.28 0.26 -11.86
CA ALA A 471 10.22 1.37 -11.95
C ALA A 471 11.68 0.96 -11.66
N TYR A 472 11.90 -0.22 -11.06
CA TYR A 472 13.22 -0.70 -10.63
C TYR A 472 13.85 -1.70 -11.60
N ILE A 473 13.14 -2.15 -12.64
CA ILE A 473 13.75 -3.00 -13.64
C ILE A 473 14.57 -2.17 -14.63
N VAL A 474 15.87 -2.20 -14.40
CA VAL A 474 16.89 -1.79 -15.38
C VAL A 474 17.07 -2.88 -16.46
N ASP A 475 16.44 -4.06 -16.31
CA ASP A 475 16.58 -5.24 -17.17
C ASP A 475 15.23 -5.94 -17.45
N GLY A 476 14.44 -5.39 -18.39
CA GLY A 476 13.06 -5.83 -18.67
C GLY A 476 12.91 -7.31 -19.02
N ILE A 477 11.67 -7.81 -19.01
CA ILE A 477 11.35 -9.21 -19.29
C ILE A 477 11.64 -9.52 -20.77
N ASP A 478 12.70 -10.28 -21.05
CA ASP A 478 13.11 -10.64 -22.41
C ASP A 478 12.61 -12.03 -22.84
N GLU A 479 12.12 -12.84 -21.90
CA GLU A 479 11.67 -14.23 -22.10
C GLU A 479 10.17 -14.39 -21.79
N ILE A 480 9.45 -15.14 -22.63
CA ILE A 480 7.98 -15.34 -22.51
C ILE A 480 7.62 -16.01 -21.19
N ASP A 481 8.41 -16.99 -20.74
CA ASP A 481 8.16 -17.75 -19.51
C ASP A 481 8.38 -16.94 -18.22
N GLN A 482 8.87 -15.70 -18.34
CA GLN A 482 9.08 -14.77 -17.22
C GLN A 482 8.05 -13.63 -17.24
N ALA A 483 7.07 -13.67 -18.15
CA ALA A 483 6.04 -12.66 -18.28
C ALA A 483 4.71 -13.16 -17.70
N ASP A 484 3.89 -12.23 -17.23
CA ASP A 484 2.54 -12.51 -16.79
C ASP A 484 1.73 -13.21 -17.88
N LEU A 485 0.94 -14.19 -17.47
CA LEU A 485 0.08 -15.00 -18.33
C LEU A 485 -1.39 -14.76 -17.97
N ILE A 486 -2.11 -14.10 -18.87
CA ILE A 486 -3.57 -14.00 -18.81
C ILE A 486 -4.17 -15.25 -19.45
N THR A 487 -4.95 -16.01 -18.69
CA THR A 487 -5.36 -17.38 -19.09
C THR A 487 -6.71 -17.48 -19.81
N ASP A 488 -7.63 -16.53 -19.60
CA ASP A 488 -9.03 -16.67 -20.03
C ASP A 488 -9.63 -15.42 -20.69
N PHE A 489 -8.80 -14.49 -21.14
CA PHE A 489 -9.21 -13.23 -21.78
C PHE A 489 -10.31 -13.40 -22.85
N ASN A 490 -11.46 -12.76 -22.62
CA ASN A 490 -12.64 -12.87 -23.46
C ASN A 490 -13.31 -11.51 -23.76
N VAL A 491 -13.09 -11.03 -24.99
CA VAL A 491 -13.73 -9.80 -25.53
C VAL A 491 -15.26 -9.83 -25.52
N ALA A 492 -15.88 -11.02 -25.51
CA ALA A 492 -17.34 -11.12 -25.47
C ALA A 492 -17.92 -10.78 -24.09
N ASP A 493 -17.15 -11.00 -23.03
CA ASP A 493 -17.57 -10.75 -21.65
C ASP A 493 -17.26 -9.30 -21.26
N GLY A 494 -16.24 -8.70 -21.87
CA GLY A 494 -15.95 -7.26 -21.78
C GLY A 494 -14.51 -6.96 -21.39
N ASP A 495 -13.67 -7.98 -21.34
CA ASP A 495 -12.33 -7.92 -20.80
C ASP A 495 -11.45 -6.90 -21.51
N ARG A 496 -10.57 -6.29 -20.71
CA ARG A 496 -9.62 -5.29 -21.16
C ARG A 496 -8.28 -5.47 -20.46
N ILE A 497 -7.23 -5.01 -21.16
CA ILE A 497 -5.88 -5.01 -20.63
C ILE A 497 -5.43 -3.56 -20.44
N VAL A 498 -4.92 -3.26 -19.25
CA VAL A 498 -4.37 -1.95 -18.89
C VAL A 498 -2.86 -2.09 -18.77
N VAL A 499 -2.12 -1.29 -19.52
CA VAL A 499 -0.66 -1.22 -19.38
C VAL A 499 -0.30 0.06 -18.67
N ILE A 500 0.23 -0.05 -17.46
CA ILE A 500 0.77 1.08 -16.70
C ILE A 500 2.28 1.08 -16.90
N ALA A 501 2.81 2.15 -17.50
CA ALA A 501 4.24 2.25 -17.75
C ALA A 501 4.82 3.65 -17.48
N ASN A 502 6.01 3.68 -16.89
CA ASN A 502 6.83 4.89 -16.72
C ASN A 502 7.07 5.64 -18.04
N PHE A 503 7.22 4.87 -19.13
CA PHE A 503 7.44 5.41 -20.46
C PHE A 503 6.78 4.54 -21.53
N ILE A 504 5.78 5.10 -22.20
CA ILE A 504 5.21 4.50 -23.41
C ILE A 504 5.93 5.14 -24.61
N PRO A 505 6.72 4.37 -25.39
CA PRO A 505 7.39 4.91 -26.56
C PRO A 505 6.38 5.50 -27.55
N SER A 506 6.82 6.48 -28.35
CA SER A 506 5.93 7.10 -29.35
C SER A 506 5.39 6.12 -30.40
N GLU A 507 6.03 4.96 -30.52
CA GLU A 507 5.63 3.85 -31.39
C GLU A 507 4.66 2.86 -30.69
N GLY A 508 4.31 3.07 -29.42
CA GLY A 508 3.28 2.33 -28.69
C GLY A 508 3.67 0.90 -28.28
N LEU A 509 2.70 -0.01 -28.35
CA LEU A 509 2.86 -1.44 -28.08
C LEU A 509 3.00 -2.22 -29.40
N THR A 510 3.69 -3.36 -29.34
CA THR A 510 3.72 -4.36 -30.43
C THR A 510 3.22 -5.71 -29.96
N TYR A 511 2.71 -6.51 -30.90
CA TYR A 511 2.09 -7.80 -30.61
C TYR A 511 2.68 -8.88 -31.52
N GLU A 512 2.95 -10.07 -30.97
CA GLU A 512 3.45 -11.23 -31.69
C GLU A 512 2.65 -12.48 -31.30
N LEU A 513 2.37 -13.36 -32.27
CA LEU A 513 1.71 -14.63 -31.99
C LEU A 513 2.77 -15.73 -31.81
N PHE A 514 2.70 -16.45 -30.70
CA PHE A 514 3.59 -17.57 -30.39
C PHE A 514 2.76 -18.75 -29.87
N ASP A 515 2.81 -19.89 -30.58
CA ASP A 515 2.09 -21.12 -30.21
C ASP A 515 0.59 -20.93 -29.82
N ASP A 516 -0.09 -20.03 -30.53
CA ASP A 516 -1.50 -19.60 -30.38
C ASP A 516 -1.77 -18.52 -29.30
N ASP A 517 -0.74 -18.12 -28.55
CA ASP A 517 -0.78 -17.03 -27.58
C ASP A 517 -0.36 -15.69 -28.19
N THR A 518 -0.93 -14.59 -27.69
CA THR A 518 -0.53 -13.23 -28.08
C THR A 518 0.43 -12.64 -27.03
N VAL A 519 1.65 -12.35 -27.45
CA VAL A 519 2.68 -11.70 -26.65
C VAL A 519 2.61 -10.19 -26.85
N ILE A 520 2.52 -9.43 -25.75
CA ILE A 520 2.49 -7.96 -25.73
C ILE A 520 3.90 -7.45 -25.43
N ARG A 521 4.37 -6.45 -26.18
CA ARG A 521 5.72 -5.87 -26.03
C ARG A 521 5.73 -4.36 -26.10
N LEU A 522 6.70 -3.73 -25.43
CA LEU A 522 7.04 -2.32 -25.66
C LEU A 522 7.81 -2.14 -26.98
N SER A 523 7.30 -1.27 -27.86
CA SER A 523 7.94 -0.98 -29.14
C SER A 523 9.43 -0.61 -28.98
N ASP A 524 10.29 -1.20 -29.81
CA ASP A 524 11.75 -0.97 -29.92
C ASP A 524 12.65 -1.40 -28.75
N SER A 525 12.10 -1.97 -27.67
CA SER A 525 12.90 -2.42 -26.51
C SER A 525 13.20 -3.92 -26.52
N GLY A 526 12.27 -4.74 -27.03
CA GLY A 526 12.32 -6.20 -26.90
C GLY A 526 11.56 -6.72 -25.67
N PHE A 527 11.26 -5.85 -24.70
CA PHE A 527 10.60 -6.22 -23.46
C PHE A 527 9.18 -6.70 -23.68
N ILE A 528 8.89 -7.84 -23.06
CA ILE A 528 7.59 -8.48 -22.97
C ILE A 528 6.88 -7.87 -21.75
N LEU A 529 5.61 -7.51 -21.94
CA LEU A 529 4.76 -6.97 -20.88
C LEU A 529 3.81 -8.02 -20.32
N GLY A 530 3.52 -9.06 -21.11
CA GLY A 530 2.56 -10.09 -20.76
C GLY A 530 2.20 -10.94 -21.97
N VAL A 531 1.58 -12.06 -21.69
CA VAL A 531 1.15 -13.09 -22.64
C VAL A 531 -0.33 -13.33 -22.43
N VAL A 532 -1.09 -13.36 -23.51
CA VAL A 532 -2.54 -13.63 -23.49
C VAL A 532 -2.79 -14.98 -24.16
N SER A 533 -3.20 -15.95 -23.35
CA SER A 533 -3.40 -17.33 -23.78
C SER A 533 -4.49 -17.45 -24.83
N ASP A 534 -4.25 -18.27 -25.87
CA ASP A 534 -5.25 -18.68 -26.87
C ASP A 534 -6.04 -17.52 -27.54
N THR A 535 -5.50 -16.30 -27.54
CA THR A 535 -6.20 -15.08 -27.96
C THR A 535 -5.56 -14.48 -29.21
N SER A 536 -6.38 -13.96 -30.11
CA SER A 536 -5.87 -13.34 -31.35
C SER A 536 -5.29 -11.94 -31.10
N ILE A 537 -4.25 -11.57 -31.87
CA ILE A 537 -3.66 -10.23 -31.83
C ILE A 537 -4.71 -9.13 -32.03
N GLU A 538 -5.69 -9.34 -32.93
CA GLU A 538 -6.73 -8.34 -33.21
C GLU A 538 -7.63 -8.11 -31.99
N ASP A 539 -7.89 -9.16 -31.21
CA ASP A 539 -8.71 -9.07 -29.99
C ASP A 539 -7.96 -8.35 -28.86
N VAL A 540 -6.67 -8.65 -28.67
CA VAL A 540 -5.81 -7.95 -27.70
C VAL A 540 -5.63 -6.47 -28.10
N GLU A 541 -5.23 -6.18 -29.34
CA GLU A 541 -4.92 -4.83 -29.80
C GLU A 541 -6.13 -3.87 -29.71
N ASN A 542 -7.35 -4.38 -29.85
CA ASN A 542 -8.56 -3.55 -29.78
C ASN A 542 -9.08 -3.31 -28.35
N ASN A 543 -8.59 -4.06 -27.36
CA ASN A 543 -9.08 -4.01 -25.98
C ASN A 543 -7.95 -3.72 -24.95
N ILE A 544 -6.81 -3.26 -25.43
CA ILE A 544 -5.68 -2.82 -24.61
C ILE A 544 -5.52 -1.31 -24.64
N PHE A 545 -5.24 -0.70 -23.50
CA PHE A 545 -4.90 0.71 -23.40
C PHE A 545 -3.69 0.93 -22.50
N ALA A 546 -2.83 1.87 -22.88
CA ALA A 546 -1.62 2.19 -22.15
C ALA A 546 -1.71 3.59 -21.54
N VAL A 547 -1.36 3.68 -20.26
CA VAL A 547 -1.47 4.88 -19.43
C VAL A 547 -0.11 5.19 -18.78
N PRO A 548 0.28 6.47 -18.67
CA PRO A 548 1.51 6.84 -18.00
C PRO A 548 1.39 6.63 -16.48
N GLU A 549 2.46 6.16 -15.84
CA GLU A 549 2.50 5.91 -14.38
C GLU A 549 2.22 7.16 -13.52
N THR A 550 2.38 8.35 -14.09
CA THR A 550 2.07 9.62 -13.41
C THR A 550 0.56 9.91 -13.30
N ASP A 551 -0.31 9.05 -13.84
CA ASP A 551 -1.76 9.17 -13.67
C ASP A 551 -2.18 8.59 -12.31
N TYR A 552 -2.48 9.47 -11.35
CA TYR A 552 -2.67 9.14 -9.94
C TYR A 552 -3.81 8.13 -9.68
N ALA A 553 -4.85 8.11 -10.52
CA ALA A 553 -6.01 7.23 -10.34
C ALA A 553 -5.68 5.73 -10.43
N LEU A 554 -4.51 5.37 -10.98
CA LEU A 554 -4.10 3.99 -11.27
C LEU A 554 -2.92 3.52 -10.42
N ARG A 555 -2.39 4.40 -9.56
CA ARG A 555 -1.25 4.07 -8.68
C ARG A 555 -1.66 3.13 -7.54
N LEU A 556 -2.92 3.20 -7.12
CA LEU A 556 -3.50 2.36 -6.07
C LEU A 556 -4.26 1.13 -6.61
N GLY A 557 -4.51 1.05 -7.92
CA GLY A 557 -5.41 0.07 -8.53
C GLY A 557 -6.53 0.75 -9.29
#